data_AF-A0A285C1T3-F1
#
_entry.id   AF-A0A285C1T3-F1
#
_cell.length_a   1.000
_cell.length_b   1.000
_cell.length_c   1.000
_cell.angle_alpha   90.00
_cell.angle_beta   90.00
_cell.angle_gamma   90.00
#
_symmetry.space_group_name_H-M   'P 1'
#
loop_
_entity.id
_entity.type
_entity.pdbx_description
1 polymer ?
#
loop_
_entity_poly.entity_id
_entity_poly.type
_entity_poly.pdbx_seq_one_letter_code
_entity_poly.pdbx_strand_id
1 'polypeptide(L)'
;MKTFNLLLMITVGLIFSSPIMSAVEQDADFQPEKNREIGNVKERIQILEGRLNCMQKTNDFESLKTCNQAADQKLDALENKINAQERKMKQADNKTKQLDNKAPDNKQPNNKKPDTNNKPN
;
A
#
# COMPACT_ATOMS: atom_id res chain seq x y z
N MET A 1 -8.76 38.12 -24.93
CA MET A 1 -8.20 36.74 -24.87
C MET A 1 -6.91 36.61 -24.06
N LYS A 2 -6.04 37.62 -23.93
CA LYS A 2 -4.78 37.49 -23.15
C LYS A 2 -4.96 37.44 -21.62
N THR A 3 -5.93 38.17 -21.07
CA THR A 3 -6.16 38.24 -19.61
C THR A 3 -6.82 36.99 -19.04
N PHE A 4 -7.66 36.30 -19.83
CA PHE A 4 -8.29 35.04 -19.43
C PHE A 4 -7.28 33.91 -19.24
N ASN A 5 -6.29 33.77 -20.14
CA ASN A 5 -5.22 32.78 -20.00
C ASN A 5 -4.32 33.06 -18.78
N LEU A 6 -4.09 34.33 -18.45
CA LEU A 6 -3.30 34.70 -17.29
C LEU A 6 -4.01 34.35 -15.97
N LEU A 7 -5.32 34.62 -15.89
CA LEU A 7 -6.12 34.25 -14.72
C LEU A 7 -6.16 32.73 -14.52
N LEU A 8 -6.30 31.98 -15.62
CA LEU A 8 -6.36 30.52 -15.62
C LEU A 8 -5.04 29.89 -15.13
N MET A 9 -3.89 30.46 -15.53
CA MET A 9 -2.57 30.02 -15.05
C MET A 9 -2.33 30.32 -13.57
N ILE A 10 -2.81 31.45 -13.05
CA ILE A 10 -2.68 31.80 -11.62
C ILE A 10 -3.54 30.86 -10.76
N THR A 11 -4.76 30.55 -11.20
CA THR A 11 -5.62 29.60 -10.46
C THR A 11 -5.07 28.18 -10.47
N VAL A 12 -4.41 27.74 -11.55
CA VAL A 12 -3.75 26.43 -11.58
C VAL A 12 -2.54 26.43 -10.63
N GLY A 13 -1.75 27.50 -10.54
CA GLY A 13 -0.59 27.58 -9.65
C GLY A 13 -0.91 27.61 -8.15
N LEU A 14 -2.04 28.20 -7.75
CA LEU A 14 -2.43 28.30 -6.33
C LEU A 14 -3.03 27.01 -5.76
N ILE A 15 -3.60 26.15 -6.61
CA ILE A 15 -4.13 24.86 -6.17
C ILE A 15 -3.00 23.86 -5.83
N PHE A 16 -1.83 23.98 -6.47
CA PHE A 16 -0.68 23.09 -6.22
C PHE A 16 0.31 23.58 -5.16
N SER A 17 0.15 24.79 -4.61
CA SER A 17 1.12 25.40 -3.68
C SER A 17 0.69 25.36 -2.21
N SER A 18 -0.39 24.66 -1.89
CA SER A 18 -0.75 24.38 -0.49
C SER A 18 0.00 23.13 -0.02
N PRO A 19 1.02 23.21 0.86
CA PRO A 19 1.36 22.06 1.67
C PRO A 19 0.15 21.82 2.57
N ILE A 20 -0.60 20.75 2.28
CA ILE A 20 -1.58 20.22 3.23
C ILE A 20 -0.76 19.70 4.41
N MET A 21 -0.46 20.58 5.37
CA MET A 21 -0.01 20.18 6.71
C MET A 21 -1.22 19.59 7.42
N SER A 22 -1.58 18.36 7.04
CA SER A 22 -2.36 17.48 7.90
C SER A 22 -1.36 16.78 8.81
N ALA A 23 -1.55 16.95 10.12
CA ALA A 23 -1.03 16.01 11.10
C ALA A 23 -1.68 14.66 10.82
N VAL A 24 -1.14 13.92 9.85
CA VAL A 24 -1.56 12.58 9.52
C VAL A 24 -0.83 11.68 10.50
N GLU A 25 -1.61 10.94 11.28
CA GLU A 25 -1.14 9.72 11.90
C GLU A 25 -0.52 8.89 10.77
N GLN A 26 0.81 8.84 10.75
CA GLN A 26 1.55 8.24 9.65
C GLN A 26 1.31 6.74 9.74
N ASP A 27 0.36 6.24 8.95
CA ASP A 27 0.21 4.80 8.74
C ASP A 27 1.57 4.28 8.27
N ALA A 28 2.24 3.55 9.16
CA ALA A 28 3.59 3.03 8.93
C ALA A 28 3.63 2.10 7.71
N ASP A 29 2.48 1.54 7.34
CA ASP A 29 2.33 0.61 6.21
C ASP A 29 1.97 1.32 4.89
N PHE A 30 1.67 2.62 4.91
CA PHE A 30 1.31 3.37 3.70
C PHE A 30 2.41 3.38 2.64
N GLN A 31 3.67 3.64 3.03
CA GLN A 31 4.78 3.69 2.06
C GLN A 31 5.08 2.30 1.45
N PRO A 32 5.21 1.22 2.24
CA PRO A 32 5.31 -0.14 1.71
C PRO A 32 4.17 -0.52 0.78
N GLU A 33 2.92 -0.24 1.16
CA GLU A 33 1.73 -0.56 0.36
C GLU A 33 1.73 0.18 -0.98
N LYS A 34 1.92 1.50 -0.95
CA LYS A 34 2.02 2.32 -2.16
C LYS A 34 3.13 1.82 -3.08
N ASN A 35 4.32 1.51 -2.54
CA ASN A 35 5.43 1.03 -3.36
C ASN A 35 5.14 -0.34 -3.99
N ARG A 36 4.40 -1.21 -3.28
CA ARG A 36 3.91 -2.47 -3.81
C ARG A 36 2.95 -2.25 -4.96
N GLU A 37 1.93 -1.41 -4.79
CA GLU A 37 0.96 -1.11 -5.84
C GLU A 37 1.64 -0.51 -7.08
N ILE A 38 2.57 0.43 -6.89
CA ILE A 38 3.40 0.98 -7.98
C ILE A 38 4.17 -0.13 -8.69
N GLY A 39 4.76 -1.07 -7.94
CA GLY A 39 5.45 -2.24 -8.50
C GLY A 39 4.54 -3.11 -9.35
N ASN A 40 3.33 -3.42 -8.86
CA ASN A 40 2.34 -4.21 -9.57
C ASN A 40 1.87 -3.52 -10.86
N VAL A 41 1.60 -2.21 -10.80
CA VAL A 41 1.24 -1.41 -11.97
C VAL A 41 2.38 -1.38 -12.99
N LYS A 42 3.64 -1.23 -12.54
CA LYS A 42 4.81 -1.27 -13.41
C LYS A 42 4.93 -2.61 -14.14
N GLU A 43 4.72 -3.74 -13.46
CA GLU A 43 4.76 -5.07 -14.09
C GLU A 43 3.62 -5.22 -15.11
N ARG A 44 2.40 -4.73 -14.83
CA ARG A 44 1.29 -4.69 -15.81
C ARG A 44 1.65 -3.90 -17.06
N ILE A 45 2.24 -2.71 -16.90
CA ILE A 45 2.68 -1.86 -18.01
C ILE A 45 3.70 -2.60 -18.87
N GLN A 46 4.72 -3.23 -18.27
CA GLN A 46 5.74 -3.97 -19.02
C GLN A 46 5.16 -5.15 -19.81
N ILE A 47 4.17 -5.86 -19.26
CA ILE A 47 3.50 -6.94 -19.98
C ILE A 47 2.74 -6.40 -21.19
N LEU A 48 2.03 -5.27 -21.04
CA LEU A 48 1.28 -4.64 -22.12
C LEU A 48 2.20 -4.05 -23.20
N GLU A 49 3.31 -3.42 -22.82
CA GLU A 49 4.34 -2.96 -23.76
C GLU A 49 4.93 -4.13 -24.55
N GLY A 50 5.22 -5.25 -23.87
CA GLY A 50 5.68 -6.48 -24.50
C GLY A 50 4.67 -7.04 -25.50
N ARG A 51 3.38 -7.05 -25.14
CA ARG A 51 2.28 -7.47 -26.02
C ARG A 51 2.21 -6.58 -27.26
N LEU A 52 2.20 -5.26 -27.09
CA LEU A 52 2.15 -4.31 -28.20
C LEU A 52 3.34 -4.45 -29.14
N ASN A 53 4.55 -4.53 -28.59
CA ASN A 53 5.77 -4.73 -29.39
C ASN A 53 5.77 -6.07 -30.13
N CYS A 54 5.20 -7.13 -29.54
CA CYS A 54 5.01 -8.40 -30.22
C CYS A 54 4.03 -8.25 -31.39
N MET A 55 2.83 -7.70 -31.14
CA MET A 55 1.81 -7.48 -32.17
C MET A 55 2.31 -6.59 -33.32
N GLN A 56 3.15 -5.59 -33.05
CA GLN A 56 3.74 -4.73 -34.09
C GLN A 56 4.72 -5.45 -35.01
N LYS A 57 5.33 -6.56 -34.57
CA LYS A 57 6.34 -7.31 -35.33
C LYS A 57 5.77 -8.52 -36.08
N THR A 58 4.53 -8.89 -35.79
CA THR A 58 3.85 -10.06 -36.39
C THR A 58 3.08 -9.67 -37.63
N ASN A 59 3.15 -10.51 -38.67
CA ASN A 59 2.47 -10.26 -39.95
C ASN A 59 1.36 -11.30 -40.24
N ASP A 60 1.16 -12.26 -39.34
CA ASP A 60 0.19 -13.34 -39.51
C ASP A 60 -0.63 -13.54 -38.22
N PHE A 61 -1.78 -14.17 -38.41
CA PHE A 61 -2.77 -14.36 -37.35
C PHE A 61 -2.31 -15.31 -36.24
N GLU A 62 -1.55 -16.37 -36.57
CA GLU A 62 -1.09 -17.34 -35.56
C GLU A 62 -0.03 -16.74 -34.65
N SER A 63 0.88 -15.94 -35.21
CA SER A 63 1.85 -15.16 -34.45
C SER A 63 1.14 -14.13 -33.55
N LEU A 64 0.10 -13.46 -34.06
CA LEU A 64 -0.70 -12.51 -33.26
C LEU A 64 -1.40 -13.20 -32.08
N LYS A 65 -1.98 -14.38 -32.32
CA LYS A 65 -2.59 -15.22 -31.28
C LYS A 65 -1.57 -15.63 -30.22
N THR A 66 -0.38 -16.03 -30.65
CA THR A 66 0.73 -16.39 -29.75
C THR A 66 1.15 -15.21 -28.87
N CYS A 67 1.28 -14.01 -29.43
CA CYS A 67 1.57 -12.79 -28.67
C CYS A 67 0.52 -12.52 -27.58
N ASN A 68 -0.76 -12.65 -27.92
CA ASN A 68 -1.86 -12.46 -26.97
C ASN A 68 -1.83 -13.50 -25.85
N GLN A 69 -1.71 -14.79 -26.20
CA GLN A 69 -1.65 -15.88 -25.21
C GLN A 69 -0.47 -15.73 -24.25
N ALA A 70 0.70 -15.34 -24.75
CA ALA A 70 1.87 -15.10 -23.91
C ALA A 70 1.67 -13.93 -22.93
N ALA A 71 0.98 -12.87 -23.36
CA ALA A 71 0.64 -11.74 -22.49
C ALA A 71 -0.38 -12.14 -21.42
N ASP A 72 -1.41 -12.90 -21.80
CA ASP A 72 -2.45 -13.37 -20.87
C ASP A 72 -1.85 -14.26 -19.78
N GLN A 73 -0.99 -15.21 -20.14
CA GLN A 73 -0.27 -16.05 -19.16
C GLN A 73 0.58 -15.23 -18.17
N LYS A 74 1.21 -14.15 -18.64
CA LYS A 74 1.99 -13.27 -17.77
C LYS A 74 1.10 -12.46 -16.83
N LEU A 75 -0.05 -11.99 -17.30
CA LEU A 75 -1.04 -11.31 -16.45
C LEU A 75 -1.60 -12.24 -15.39
N ASP A 76 -1.94 -13.48 -15.74
CA ASP A 76 -2.42 -14.48 -14.78
C ASP A 76 -1.37 -14.79 -13.71
N ALA A 77 -0.10 -14.93 -14.11
CA ALA A 77 1.00 -15.13 -13.18
C ALA A 77 1.18 -13.93 -12.23
N LEU A 78 1.05 -12.70 -12.74
CA LEU A 78 1.09 -11.49 -11.93
C LEU A 78 -0.08 -11.41 -10.95
N GLU A 79 -1.29 -11.70 -11.41
CA GLU A 79 -2.49 -11.72 -10.58
C GLU A 79 -2.36 -12.72 -9.43
N ASN A 80 -1.80 -13.91 -9.71
CA ASN A 80 -1.52 -14.90 -8.67
C ASN A 80 -0.49 -14.41 -7.64
N LYS A 81 0.55 -13.68 -8.06
CA LYS A 81 1.52 -13.06 -7.14
C LYS A 81 0.84 -12.03 -6.23
N ILE A 82 0.01 -11.15 -6.81
CA ILE A 82 -0.71 -10.10 -6.08
C ILE A 82 -1.62 -10.73 -5.02
N ASN A 83 -2.43 -11.72 -5.42
CA ASN A 83 -3.31 -12.45 -4.51
C ASN A 83 -2.54 -13.16 -3.38
N ALA A 84 -1.40 -13.77 -3.69
CA ALA A 84 -0.55 -14.40 -2.66
C ALA A 84 0.01 -13.36 -1.68
N GLN A 85 0.38 -12.17 -2.16
CA GLN A 85 0.87 -11.10 -1.32
C GLN A 85 -0.22 -10.52 -0.42
N GLU A 86 -1.44 -10.33 -0.93
CA GLU A 86 -2.59 -9.86 -0.15
C GLU A 86 -2.92 -10.84 0.99
N ARG A 87 -2.93 -12.14 0.72
CA ARG A 87 -3.15 -13.18 1.75
C ARG A 87 -2.10 -13.12 2.86
N LYS A 88 -0.82 -12.89 2.51
CA LYS A 88 0.26 -12.75 3.49
C LYS A 88 0.05 -11.54 4.40
N MET A 89 -0.41 -10.41 3.86
CA MET A 89 -0.72 -9.24 4.69
C MET A 89 -1.88 -9.50 5.63
N LYS A 90 -3.00 -10.05 5.12
CA LYS A 90 -4.15 -10.42 5.97
C LYS A 90 -3.76 -11.36 7.11
N GLN A 91 -2.83 -12.29 6.86
CA GLN A 91 -2.31 -13.17 7.89
C GLN A 91 -1.43 -12.44 8.92
N ALA A 92 -0.60 -11.48 8.48
CA ALA A 92 0.20 -10.65 9.35
C ALA A 92 -0.69 -9.78 10.26
N ASP A 93 -1.71 -9.12 9.71
CA ASP A 93 -2.66 -8.30 10.45
C ASP A 93 -3.40 -9.10 11.53
N ASN A 94 -3.86 -10.31 11.17
CA ASN A 94 -4.54 -11.19 12.11
C ASN A 94 -3.61 -11.65 13.25
N LYS A 95 -2.32 -11.86 12.98
CA LYS A 95 -1.32 -12.21 13.99
C LYS A 95 -1.04 -11.03 14.93
N THR A 96 -0.95 -9.81 14.39
CA THR A 96 -0.79 -8.58 15.19
C THR A 96 -1.99 -8.38 16.11
N LYS A 97 -3.22 -8.46 15.58
CA LYS A 97 -4.45 -8.39 16.38
C LYS A 97 -4.52 -9.47 17.48
N GLN A 98 -4.02 -10.67 17.23
CA GLN A 98 -3.98 -11.74 18.24
C GLN A 98 -2.98 -11.45 19.37
N LEU A 99 -1.84 -10.80 19.06
CA LEU A 99 -0.85 -10.37 20.06
C LEU A 99 -1.39 -9.23 20.92
N ASP A 100 -2.09 -8.26 20.32
CA ASP A 100 -2.70 -7.14 21.04
C ASP A 100 -3.80 -7.60 21.99
N ASN A 101 -4.61 -8.59 21.58
CA ASN A 101 -5.65 -9.18 22.43
C ASN A 101 -5.11 -10.10 23.54
N LYS A 102 -3.82 -10.45 23.54
CA LYS A 102 -3.18 -11.24 24.61
C LYS A 102 -2.54 -10.36 25.70
N ALA A 103 -2.58 -9.04 25.57
CA ALA A 103 -2.12 -8.10 26.58
C ALA A 103 -3.29 -7.46 27.33
N PRO A 104 -3.97 -8.22 28.19
CA PRO A 104 -4.24 -7.69 29.53
C PRO A 104 -4.15 -8.78 30.60
N ASP A 105 -3.11 -8.73 31.44
CA ASP A 105 -3.17 -9.08 32.87
C ASP A 105 -1.75 -9.12 33.46
N ASN A 106 -1.15 -7.95 33.67
CA ASN A 106 -0.25 -7.81 34.82
C ASN A 106 -0.13 -6.34 35.27
N LYS A 107 -1.24 -5.79 35.78
CA LYS A 107 -1.18 -4.70 36.74
C LYS A 107 -2.05 -5.04 37.94
N GLN A 108 -1.53 -5.89 38.82
CA GLN A 108 -1.99 -5.92 40.19
C GLN A 108 -1.30 -4.79 40.96
N PRO A 109 -2.00 -3.72 41.40
CA PRO A 109 -1.43 -2.77 42.31
C PRO A 109 -1.32 -3.45 43.68
N ASN A 110 -0.09 -3.75 44.11
CA ASN A 110 0.18 -4.27 45.44
C ASN A 110 -0.09 -3.15 46.48
N ASN A 111 -1.32 -3.09 46.98
CA ASN A 111 -1.66 -2.26 48.13
C ASN A 111 -1.09 -2.91 49.40
N LYS A 112 0.20 -2.70 49.65
CA LYS A 112 0.82 -3.03 50.94
C LYS A 112 0.48 -1.92 51.93
N LYS A 113 -0.51 -2.19 52.78
CA LYS A 113 -0.87 -1.40 53.97
C LYS A 113 0.38 -1.18 54.85
N PRO A 114 0.69 0.04 55.33
CA PRO A 114 1.73 0.24 56.33
C PRO A 114 1.17 -0.20 57.69
N ASP A 115 1.73 -1.26 58.26
CA ASP A 115 1.47 -1.61 59.66
C ASP A 115 2.15 -0.57 60.56
N THR A 116 1.32 0.25 61.19
CA THR A 116 1.69 1.14 62.29
C THR A 116 1.68 0.33 63.58
N ASN A 117 2.84 -0.17 63.99
CA ASN A 117 3.03 -0.66 65.35
C ASN A 117 3.72 0.42 66.17
N ASN A 118 2.91 1.10 66.98
CA ASN A 118 3.32 1.95 68.07
C ASN A 118 3.84 1.11 69.26
N LYS A 119 4.76 1.73 70.00
CA LYS A 119 4.98 1.68 71.47
C LYS A 119 6.07 0.71 72.01
N PRO A 120 6.58 0.92 73.24
CA PRO A 120 7.57 1.93 73.65
C PRO A 120 8.77 1.31 74.39
N ASN A 121 9.86 2.07 74.55
CA ASN A 121 10.52 2.27 75.85
C ASN A 121 11.41 3.51 75.80
#